data_AF-A0A915ZAW7-F1
#
_entry.id   AF-A0A915ZAW7-F1
#
_cell.length_a   1.000
_cell.length_b   1.000
_cell.length_c   1.000
_cell.angle_alpha   90.00
_cell.angle_beta   90.00
_cell.angle_gamma   90.00
#
_symmetry.space_group_name_H-M   'P 1'
#
loop_
_entity.id
_entity.type
_entity.pdbx_description
1 polymer ?
#
loop_
_entity_poly.entity_id
_entity_poly.type
_entity_poly.pdbx_seq_one_letter_code
_entity_poly.pdbx_strand_id
1 'polypeptide(L)'
;MIHLNNFHLVVTNTNHWDLRRWTVDKLKDELNRRNIHFDIGMGRGELVNLLKQEIGEESQIGEESREDFSKTDINENQIFHLQLGWALKCNQKYGKKGSGKRLVKEVVTALTHFFMVGQRDPSDRYTAKDMLDGLKEMAENGEITTEVIPSLKTIENWITRYSSLSKKEHAERFLEE
;
A
#
# COMPACT_ATOMS: atom_id res chain seq x y z
N MET A 1 -28.33 -5.49 -53.86
CA MET A 1 -27.20 -4.55 -53.94
C MET A 1 -26.89 -4.07 -52.53
N ILE A 2 -25.89 -4.73 -51.93
CA ILE A 2 -24.91 -4.21 -50.94
C ILE A 2 -24.89 -2.67 -50.77
N HIS A 3 -24.74 -2.07 -49.59
CA HIS A 3 -23.82 -2.41 -48.50
C HIS A 3 -24.35 -1.97 -47.12
N LEU A 4 -24.12 -2.83 -46.12
CA LEU A 4 -24.21 -2.54 -44.69
C LEU A 4 -23.14 -1.51 -44.30
N ASN A 5 -23.54 -0.40 -43.68
CA ASN A 5 -22.60 0.45 -42.95
C ASN A 5 -22.58 0.03 -41.48
N ASN A 6 -21.44 -0.55 -41.10
CA ASN A 6 -21.04 -0.96 -39.77
C ASN A 6 -21.24 0.17 -38.74
N PHE A 7 -22.14 -0.05 -37.78
CA PHE A 7 -22.03 0.57 -36.47
C PHE A 7 -20.78 0.00 -35.79
N HIS A 8 -19.67 0.73 -35.84
CA HIS A 8 -18.59 0.49 -34.88
C HIS A 8 -19.01 1.11 -33.55
N LEU A 9 -19.62 0.29 -32.71
CA LEU A 9 -19.71 0.52 -31.28
C LEU A 9 -18.28 0.67 -30.75
N VAL A 10 -17.82 1.92 -30.64
CA VAL A 10 -16.63 2.21 -29.86
C VAL A 10 -17.04 1.99 -28.41
N VAL A 11 -16.73 0.80 -27.92
CA VAL A 11 -16.72 0.48 -26.50
C VAL A 11 -15.72 1.42 -25.85
N THR A 12 -16.20 2.54 -25.31
CA THR A 12 -15.37 3.43 -24.52
C THR A 12 -15.09 2.75 -23.19
N ASN A 13 -13.97 2.02 -23.20
CA ASN A 13 -13.34 1.41 -22.06
C ASN A 13 -13.24 2.42 -20.91
N THR A 14 -13.87 2.09 -19.78
CA THR A 14 -13.97 2.87 -18.54
C THR A 14 -12.66 2.91 -17.75
N ASN A 15 -11.53 3.02 -18.44
CA ASN A 15 -10.28 3.43 -17.83
C ASN A 15 -10.32 4.95 -17.68
N HIS A 16 -10.77 5.41 -16.51
CA HIS A 16 -10.58 6.76 -16.01
C HIS A 16 -9.20 7.30 -16.42
N TRP A 17 -9.21 8.13 -17.44
CA TRP A 17 -8.10 8.79 -18.10
C TRP A 17 -7.44 9.78 -17.14
N ASP A 18 -6.65 9.26 -16.19
CA ASP A 18 -5.81 10.11 -15.36
C ASP A 18 -4.64 10.66 -16.20
N LEU A 19 -4.94 11.73 -16.95
CA LEU A 19 -4.00 12.44 -17.82
C LEU A 19 -2.79 12.96 -17.04
N ARG A 20 -2.87 13.08 -15.71
CA ARG A 20 -1.74 13.48 -14.86
C ARG A 20 -0.62 12.45 -14.85
N ARG A 21 -0.93 11.17 -15.13
CA ARG A 21 0.04 10.07 -15.17
C ARG A 21 0.68 9.87 -16.53
N TRP A 22 0.23 10.62 -17.55
CA TRP A 22 0.75 10.46 -18.90
C TRP A 22 2.05 11.24 -19.09
N THR A 23 2.96 10.67 -19.86
CA THR A 23 4.18 11.35 -20.31
C THR A 23 3.84 12.36 -21.42
N VAL A 24 4.70 13.36 -21.62
CA VAL A 24 4.49 14.40 -22.66
C VAL A 24 4.39 13.79 -24.04
N ASP A 25 5.24 12.82 -24.38
CA ASP A 25 5.21 12.15 -25.69
C ASP A 25 3.89 11.42 -25.90
N LYS A 26 3.39 10.73 -24.86
CA LYS A 26 2.09 10.05 -24.92
C LYS A 26 0.92 11.02 -25.11
N LEU A 27 0.99 12.21 -24.51
CA LEU A 27 -0.01 13.26 -24.73
C LEU A 27 0.04 13.77 -26.17
N LYS A 28 1.25 13.99 -26.73
CA LYS A 28 1.44 14.41 -28.12
C LYS A 28 0.94 13.37 -29.12
N ASP A 29 1.24 12.11 -28.88
CA ASP A 29 0.78 10.99 -29.72
C ASP A 29 -0.75 10.88 -29.73
N GLU A 30 -1.39 11.10 -28.59
CA GLU A 30 -2.86 11.08 -28.49
C GLU A 30 -3.50 12.29 -29.17
N LEU A 31 -2.92 13.48 -29.04
CA LEU A 31 -3.36 14.68 -29.76
C LEU A 31 -3.27 14.47 -31.28
N ASN A 32 -2.15 13.91 -31.75
CA ASN A 32 -1.96 13.55 -33.17
C ASN A 32 -3.00 12.51 -33.62
N ARG A 33 -3.27 11.48 -32.82
CA ARG A 33 -4.29 10.46 -33.13
C ARG A 33 -5.69 11.06 -33.25
N ARG A 34 -5.99 12.08 -32.45
CA ARG A 34 -7.27 12.81 -32.45
C ARG A 34 -7.31 13.96 -33.46
N ASN A 35 -6.23 14.16 -34.23
CA ASN A 35 -6.07 15.25 -35.18
C ASN A 35 -6.24 16.64 -34.53
N ILE A 36 -5.76 16.78 -33.28
CA ILE A 36 -5.78 18.04 -32.52
C ILE A 36 -4.44 18.74 -32.72
N HIS A 37 -4.50 19.99 -33.18
CA HIS A 37 -3.33 20.82 -33.40
C HIS A 37 -2.75 21.34 -32.08
N PHE A 38 -1.43 21.25 -31.89
CA PHE A 38 -0.71 21.80 -30.74
C PHE A 38 0.67 22.34 -31.17
N ASP A 39 1.22 23.30 -30.44
CA ASP A 39 2.56 23.83 -30.70
C ASP A 39 3.66 22.96 -30.05
N ILE A 40 4.83 22.87 -30.68
CA ILE A 40 5.96 22.07 -30.21
C ILE A 40 6.49 22.61 -28.87
N GLY A 41 6.39 23.92 -28.65
CA GLY A 41 6.79 24.62 -27.42
C GLY A 41 5.76 24.54 -26.28
N MET A 42 4.60 23.93 -26.52
CA MET A 42 3.47 23.90 -25.59
C MET A 42 3.78 23.01 -24.38
N GLY A 43 3.53 23.52 -23.18
CA GLY A 43 3.83 22.87 -21.92
C GLY A 43 2.89 21.71 -21.62
N ARG A 44 3.32 20.77 -20.76
CA ARG A 44 2.52 19.59 -20.39
C ARG A 44 1.08 19.92 -19.95
N GLY A 45 0.91 20.98 -19.16
CA GLY A 45 -0.41 21.38 -18.65
C GLY A 45 -1.36 21.80 -19.77
N GLU A 46 -0.84 22.48 -20.79
CA GLU A 46 -1.61 22.96 -21.93
C GLU A 46 -2.03 21.80 -22.85
N LEU A 47 -1.15 20.83 -23.08
CA LEU A 47 -1.47 19.59 -23.80
C LEU A 47 -2.57 18.78 -23.11
N VAL A 48 -2.54 18.72 -21.77
CA VAL A 48 -3.59 18.07 -20.97
C VAL A 48 -4.91 18.82 -21.11
N ASN A 49 -4.91 20.16 -21.09
CA ASN A 49 -6.13 20.96 -21.22
C ASN A 49 -6.80 20.76 -22.58
N LEU A 50 -6.03 20.70 -23.67
CA LEU A 50 -6.56 20.40 -25.01
C LEU A 50 -7.26 19.03 -25.04
N LEU A 51 -6.63 18.00 -24.47
CA LEU A 51 -7.23 16.67 -24.40
C LEU A 51 -8.47 16.65 -23.51
N LYS A 52 -8.47 17.37 -22.39
CA LYS A 52 -9.64 17.49 -21.51
C LYS A 52 -10.82 18.16 -22.21
N GLN A 53 -10.55 19.23 -22.96
CA GLN A 53 -11.56 19.95 -23.72
C GLN A 53 -12.18 19.06 -24.80
N GLU A 54 -11.36 18.29 -25.52
CA GLU A 54 -11.86 17.31 -26.51
C GLU A 54 -12.68 16.20 -25.86
N ILE A 55 -12.23 15.69 -24.70
CA ILE A 55 -12.90 14.60 -23.99
C ILE A 55 -14.19 15.09 -23.29
N GLY A 56 -14.45 16.40 -23.26
CA GLY A 56 -15.62 16.99 -22.62
C GLY A 56 -15.55 16.98 -21.09
N GLU A 57 -14.35 16.91 -20.51
CA GLU A 57 -14.16 17.12 -19.07
C GLU A 57 -14.26 18.62 -18.75
N GLU A 58 -15.46 19.17 -18.74
CA GLU A 58 -15.68 20.48 -18.13
C GLU A 58 -15.42 20.40 -16.63
N SER A 59 -14.51 21.25 -16.17
CA SER A 59 -14.27 21.54 -14.75
C SER A 59 -15.58 21.94 -14.06
N GLN A 60 -16.20 21.03 -13.32
CA GLN A 60 -16.89 21.43 -12.10
C GLN A 60 -15.82 21.69 -11.03
N ILE A 61 -15.14 22.82 -11.14
CA ILE A 61 -14.50 23.46 -9.99
C ILE A 61 -15.65 24.15 -9.27
N GLY A 62 -16.21 23.46 -8.28
CA GLY A 62 -17.32 23.94 -7.47
C GLY A 62 -16.94 25.20 -6.71
N GLU A 63 -17.71 26.27 -6.95
CA GLU A 63 -17.96 27.28 -5.95
C GLU A 63 -18.63 26.60 -4.74
N GLU A 64 -18.05 26.83 -3.57
CA GLU A 64 -18.56 26.43 -2.28
C GLU A 64 -19.95 27.05 -2.05
N SER A 65 -20.98 26.28 -2.35
CA SER A 65 -22.33 26.51 -1.86
C SER A 65 -22.78 25.22 -1.19
N ARG A 66 -23.10 25.33 0.11
CA ARG A 66 -23.77 24.29 0.90
C ARG A 66 -25.16 24.09 0.30
N GLU A 67 -25.24 23.32 -0.76
CA GLU A 67 -26.50 22.83 -1.29
C GLU A 67 -26.86 21.54 -0.55
N ASP A 68 -28.04 21.59 0.07
CA ASP A 68 -28.71 20.52 0.75
C ASP A 68 -28.82 19.31 -0.19
N PHE A 69 -28.35 18.14 0.26
CA PHE A 69 -28.36 16.89 -0.51
C PHE A 69 -29.79 16.34 -0.62
N SER A 70 -30.69 17.06 -1.29
CA SER A 70 -31.98 16.53 -1.68
C SER A 70 -31.79 15.63 -2.91
N LYS A 71 -31.73 14.31 -2.65
CA LYS A 71 -32.01 13.19 -3.56
C LYS A 71 -31.76 13.47 -5.05
N THR A 72 -30.53 13.28 -5.49
CA THR A 72 -30.29 12.83 -6.85
C THR A 72 -30.97 11.47 -7.03
N ASP A 73 -31.80 11.35 -8.07
CA ASP A 73 -32.48 10.11 -8.44
C ASP A 73 -31.43 9.16 -9.05
N ILE A 74 -30.65 8.52 -8.18
CA ILE A 74 -29.64 7.56 -8.57
C ILE A 74 -30.39 6.33 -9.09
N ASN A 75 -30.32 6.10 -10.40
CA ASN A 75 -30.83 4.88 -11.03
C ASN A 75 -30.25 3.67 -10.27
N GLU A 76 -31.11 2.94 -9.55
CA GLU A 76 -30.71 1.81 -8.71
C GLU A 76 -29.90 0.75 -9.49
N ASN A 77 -30.09 0.68 -10.81
CA ASN A 77 -29.35 -0.21 -11.70
C ASN A 77 -27.86 0.17 -11.88
N GLN A 78 -27.42 1.32 -11.39
CA GLN A 78 -26.01 1.75 -11.38
C GLN A 78 -25.38 1.70 -9.97
N ILE A 79 -26.13 1.29 -8.94
CA ILE A 79 -25.62 1.19 -7.58
C ILE A 79 -24.89 -0.14 -7.40
N PHE A 80 -23.56 -0.08 -7.32
CA PHE A 80 -22.76 -1.23 -6.92
C PHE A 80 -22.90 -1.45 -5.42
N HIS A 81 -23.75 -2.40 -5.03
CA HIS A 81 -23.88 -2.83 -3.64
C HIS A 81 -22.63 -3.61 -3.21
N LEU A 82 -21.69 -2.91 -2.58
CA LEU A 82 -20.57 -3.55 -1.91
C LEU A 82 -21.04 -4.05 -0.54
N GLN A 83 -20.62 -5.26 -0.16
CA GLN A 83 -20.98 -5.82 1.14
C GLN A 83 -20.61 -4.85 2.26
N LEU A 84 -21.49 -4.74 3.26
CA LEU A 84 -21.20 -3.94 4.46
C LEU A 84 -19.83 -4.33 5.01
N GLY A 85 -18.96 -3.34 5.11
CA GLY A 85 -17.61 -3.53 5.60
C GLY A 85 -16.54 -3.86 4.55
N TRP A 86 -16.82 -3.77 3.25
CA TRP A 86 -15.82 -3.95 2.19
C TRP A 86 -14.60 -3.01 2.32
N ALA A 87 -14.81 -1.80 2.85
CA ALA A 87 -13.77 -0.80 3.10
C ALA A 87 -13.30 -0.76 4.57
N LEU A 88 -13.83 -1.64 5.43
CA LEU A 88 -13.38 -1.68 6.83
C LEU A 88 -12.01 -2.35 6.90
N LYS A 89 -11.09 -1.69 7.59
CA LYS A 89 -9.73 -2.17 7.82
C LYS A 89 -9.68 -3.56 8.48
N CYS A 90 -10.64 -3.87 9.36
CA CYS A 90 -10.75 -5.19 9.99
C CYS A 90 -11.08 -6.31 8.99
N ASN A 91 -11.73 -5.99 7.86
CA ASN A 91 -12.08 -6.94 6.80
C ASN A 91 -11.01 -7.01 5.70
N GLN A 92 -9.91 -6.28 5.84
CA GLN A 92 -8.81 -6.28 4.88
C GLN A 92 -8.11 -7.64 4.88
N LYS A 93 -8.22 -8.38 3.76
CA LYS A 93 -7.42 -9.59 3.53
C LYS A 93 -6.03 -9.18 3.06
N TYR A 94 -5.03 -9.25 3.94
CA TYR A 94 -3.64 -9.13 3.52
C TYR A 94 -3.26 -10.36 2.69
N GLY A 95 -2.69 -10.15 1.50
CA GLY A 95 -2.10 -11.24 0.72
C GLY A 95 -1.01 -11.96 1.52
N LYS A 96 -0.66 -13.20 1.13
CA LYS A 96 0.45 -13.93 1.76
C LYS A 96 1.71 -13.08 1.67
N LYS A 97 2.10 -12.50 2.80
CA LYS A 97 3.33 -11.72 2.92
C LYS A 97 4.49 -12.63 2.50
N GLY A 98 5.33 -12.14 1.58
CA GLY A 98 6.39 -12.92 0.96
C GLY A 98 7.15 -13.78 1.97
N SER A 99 7.46 -15.01 1.58
CA SER A 99 8.15 -16.03 2.38
C SER A 99 9.63 -15.65 2.60
N GLY A 100 9.88 -14.50 3.21
CA GLY A 100 11.21 -14.15 3.68
C GLY A 100 11.72 -15.24 4.62
N LYS A 101 13.04 -15.50 4.58
CA LYS A 101 13.70 -16.48 5.45
C LYS A 101 13.29 -16.18 6.90
N ARG A 102 12.59 -17.12 7.52
CA ARG A 102 12.16 -17.00 8.92
C ARG A 102 13.35 -17.27 9.82
N LEU A 103 13.40 -16.58 10.96
CA LEU A 103 14.35 -16.92 12.02
C LEU A 103 14.09 -18.36 12.49
N VAL A 104 15.16 -19.09 12.74
CA VAL A 104 15.09 -20.45 13.30
C VAL A 104 14.54 -20.37 14.72
N LYS A 105 13.79 -21.39 15.14
CA LYS A 105 13.10 -21.42 16.43
C LYS A 105 14.06 -21.18 17.60
N GLU A 106 15.25 -21.78 17.57
CA GLU A 106 16.30 -21.64 18.59
C GLU A 106 16.74 -20.18 18.75
N VAL A 107 17.01 -19.50 17.63
CA VAL A 107 17.36 -18.06 17.62
C VAL A 107 16.21 -17.22 18.20
N VAL A 108 14.96 -17.53 17.86
CA VAL A 108 13.80 -16.82 18.41
C VAL A 108 13.67 -17.03 19.92
N THR A 109 13.89 -18.26 20.41
CA THR A 109 13.88 -18.57 21.84
C THR A 109 14.98 -17.80 22.59
N ALA A 110 16.20 -17.79 22.07
CA ALA A 110 17.32 -17.05 22.65
C ALA A 110 17.05 -15.55 22.73
N LEU A 111 16.61 -14.93 21.62
CA LEU A 111 16.23 -13.52 21.58
C LEU A 111 15.11 -13.19 22.57
N THR A 112 14.15 -14.10 22.75
CA THR A 112 13.06 -13.95 23.72
C THR A 112 13.61 -13.95 25.15
N HIS A 113 14.52 -14.86 25.48
CA HIS A 113 15.14 -14.92 26.80
C HIS A 113 15.92 -13.64 27.11
N PHE A 114 16.78 -13.17 26.20
CA PHE A 114 17.51 -11.91 26.37
C PHE A 114 16.57 -10.72 26.58
N PHE A 115 15.49 -10.65 25.80
CA PHE A 115 14.50 -9.58 25.94
C PHE A 115 13.83 -9.60 27.31
N MET A 116 13.48 -10.78 27.83
CA MET A 116 12.80 -10.94 29.12
C MET A 116 13.68 -10.55 30.31
N VAL A 117 15.01 -10.72 30.23
CA VAL A 117 15.93 -10.25 31.29
C VAL A 117 15.75 -8.74 31.51
N GLY A 118 15.76 -7.97 30.43
CA GLY A 118 15.53 -6.53 30.48
C GLY A 118 14.10 -6.10 30.83
N GLN A 119 13.14 -7.03 30.89
CA GLN A 119 11.79 -6.75 31.41
C GLN A 119 11.74 -6.89 32.94
N ARG A 120 12.62 -7.70 33.55
CA ARG A 120 12.70 -7.84 35.01
C ARG A 120 13.50 -6.71 35.64
N ASP A 121 14.65 -6.38 35.05
CA ASP A 121 15.49 -5.26 35.47
C ASP A 121 15.90 -4.42 34.25
N PRO A 122 15.51 -3.14 34.18
CA PRO A 122 15.92 -2.24 33.11
C PRO A 122 17.44 -2.06 33.00
N SER A 123 18.18 -2.26 34.09
CA SER A 123 19.65 -2.15 34.14
C SER A 123 20.33 -3.29 33.37
N ASP A 124 19.70 -4.46 33.36
CA ASP A 124 20.17 -5.67 32.66
C ASP A 124 19.59 -5.78 31.25
N ARG A 125 19.09 -4.67 30.69
CA ARG A 125 18.46 -4.68 29.37
C ARG A 125 19.48 -4.84 28.26
N TYR A 126 19.42 -6.00 27.61
CA TYR A 126 20.22 -6.30 26.42
C TYR A 126 19.89 -5.34 25.25
N THR A 127 20.93 -4.74 24.69
CA THR A 127 20.87 -4.05 23.40
C THR A 127 20.91 -5.06 22.25
N ALA A 128 20.63 -4.60 21.03
CA ALA A 128 20.72 -5.47 19.86
C ALA A 128 22.15 -6.01 19.63
N LYS A 129 23.18 -5.26 20.04
CA LYS A 129 24.58 -5.71 19.97
C LYS A 129 24.84 -6.81 20.99
N ASP A 130 24.40 -6.62 22.23
CA ASP A 130 24.58 -7.62 23.30
C ASP A 130 23.87 -8.93 22.94
N MET A 131 22.66 -8.85 22.36
CA MET A 131 21.95 -10.03 21.86
C MET A 131 22.70 -10.72 20.72
N LEU A 132 23.33 -9.95 19.82
CA LEU A 132 24.13 -10.52 18.73
C LEU A 132 25.37 -11.24 19.28
N ASP A 133 26.05 -10.66 20.25
CA ASP A 133 27.24 -11.24 20.85
C ASP A 133 26.88 -12.49 21.67
N GLY A 134 25.79 -12.46 22.44
CA GLY A 134 25.27 -13.66 23.11
C GLY A 134 24.89 -14.78 22.13
N LEU A 135 24.34 -14.47 20.95
CA LEU A 135 24.10 -15.48 19.91
C LEU A 135 25.41 -16.05 19.34
N LYS A 136 26.49 -15.26 19.24
CA LYS A 136 27.80 -15.79 18.83
C LYS A 136 28.38 -16.73 19.88
N GLU A 137 28.29 -16.37 21.16
CA GLU A 137 28.71 -17.25 22.26
C GLU A 137 27.94 -18.58 22.25
N MET A 138 26.62 -18.55 22.02
CA MET A 138 25.82 -19.76 21.84
C MET A 138 26.27 -20.60 20.64
N ALA A 139 26.72 -19.97 19.56
CA ALA A 139 27.23 -20.68 18.39
C ALA A 139 28.61 -21.29 18.65
N GLU A 140 29.46 -20.62 19.43
CA GLU A 140 30.75 -21.16 19.90
C GLU A 140 30.56 -22.37 20.81
N ASN A 141 29.51 -22.36 21.64
CA ASN A 141 29.12 -23.50 22.48
C ASN A 141 28.43 -24.64 21.71
N GLY A 142 28.16 -24.46 20.42
CA GLY A 142 27.47 -25.46 19.58
C GLY A 142 25.97 -25.58 19.83
N GLU A 143 25.35 -24.63 20.54
CA GLU A 143 23.91 -24.60 20.79
C GLU A 143 23.10 -24.18 19.56
N ILE A 144 23.69 -23.34 18.71
CA ILE A 144 23.12 -22.91 17.43
C ILE A 144 24.18 -22.93 16.33
N THR A 145 23.78 -23.04 15.06
CA THR A 145 24.72 -22.97 13.94
C THR A 145 25.06 -21.52 13.59
N THR A 146 26.30 -21.27 13.17
CA THR A 146 26.76 -19.93 12.78
C THR A 146 25.99 -19.37 11.58
N GLU A 147 25.47 -20.24 10.71
CA GLU A 147 24.68 -19.87 9.52
C GLU A 147 23.30 -19.29 9.84
N VAL A 148 22.76 -19.58 11.03
CA VAL A 148 21.43 -19.12 11.45
C VAL A 148 21.48 -17.81 12.23
N ILE A 149 22.69 -17.31 12.54
CA ILE A 149 22.87 -16.04 13.24
C ILE A 149 22.34 -14.89 12.36
N PRO A 150 21.33 -14.14 12.84
CA PRO A 150 20.76 -13.04 12.09
C PRO A 150 21.69 -11.82 12.10
N SER A 151 21.52 -10.93 11.13
CA SER A 151 22.21 -9.64 11.13
C SER A 151 21.72 -8.74 12.26
N LEU A 152 22.57 -7.81 12.71
CA LEU A 152 22.23 -6.81 13.74
C LEU A 152 20.92 -6.07 13.43
N LYS A 153 20.75 -5.62 12.18
CA LYS A 153 19.51 -4.96 11.71
C LYS A 153 18.28 -5.86 11.83
N THR A 154 18.43 -7.16 11.67
CA THR A 154 17.33 -8.12 11.83
C THR A 154 16.94 -8.23 13.30
N ILE A 155 17.91 -8.22 14.21
CA ILE A 155 17.68 -8.22 15.66
C ILE A 155 16.98 -6.93 16.10
N GLU A 156 17.43 -5.75 15.66
CA GLU A 156 16.78 -4.46 15.95
C GLU A 156 15.31 -4.43 15.51
N ASN A 157 15.05 -4.90 14.29
CA ASN A 157 13.70 -5.03 13.74
C ASN A 157 12.85 -6.03 14.54
N TRP A 158 13.46 -7.14 14.97
CA TRP A 158 12.79 -8.15 15.78
C TRP A 158 12.41 -7.58 17.15
N ILE A 159 13.32 -6.88 17.85
CA ILE A 159 13.06 -6.21 19.14
C ILE A 159 11.89 -5.22 19.00
N THR A 160 11.90 -4.40 17.95
CA THR A 160 10.83 -3.42 17.69
C THR A 160 9.47 -4.10 17.53
N ARG A 161 9.40 -5.17 16.73
CA ARG A 161 8.17 -5.94 16.50
C ARG A 161 7.71 -6.64 17.79
N TYR A 162 8.62 -7.30 18.48
CA TYR A 162 8.33 -8.07 19.69
C TYR A 162 7.85 -7.17 20.82
N SER A 163 8.48 -6.00 21.02
CA SER A 163 8.04 -5.00 21.99
C SER A 163 6.63 -4.49 21.68
N SER A 164 6.32 -4.20 20.41
CA SER A 164 4.98 -3.79 20.01
C SER A 164 3.93 -4.87 20.25
N LEU A 165 4.26 -6.12 19.98
CA LEU A 165 3.36 -7.26 20.20
C LEU A 165 3.10 -7.47 21.70
N SER A 166 4.18 -7.49 22.50
CA SER A 166 4.11 -7.66 23.95
C SER A 166 3.25 -6.57 24.62
N LYS A 167 3.42 -5.30 24.24
CA LYS A 167 2.57 -4.20 24.73
C LYS A 167 1.10 -4.37 24.35
N LYS A 168 0.84 -4.82 23.12
CA LYS A 168 -0.51 -5.08 22.64
C LYS A 168 -1.19 -6.19 23.44
N GLU A 169 -0.50 -7.33 23.63
CA GLU A 169 -1.02 -8.45 24.43
C GLU A 169 -1.27 -8.04 25.88
N HIS A 170 -0.41 -7.21 26.46
CA HIS A 170 -0.60 -6.72 27.82
C HIS A 170 -1.80 -5.77 27.95
N ALA A 171 -2.06 -4.95 26.93
CA ALA A 171 -3.23 -4.09 26.87
C ALA A 171 -4.52 -4.89 26.62
N GLU A 172 -4.48 -5.92 25.77
CA GLU A 172 -5.62 -6.82 25.52
C GLU A 172 -6.03 -7.56 26.80
N ARG A 173 -5.06 -8.12 27.55
CA ARG A 173 -5.33 -8.76 28.86
C ARG A 173 -5.97 -7.82 29.88
N PHE A 174 -5.58 -6.56 29.91
CA PHE A 174 -6.15 -5.56 30.82
C PHE A 174 -7.62 -5.22 30.50
N LEU A 175 -8.08 -5.43 29.26
CA LEU A 175 -9.46 -5.17 28.85
C LEU A 175 -10.39 -6.38 29.09
N GLU A 176 -9.82 -7.56 29.32
CA GLU A 176 -10.55 -8.80 29.60
C GLU A 176 -10.83 -9.00 31.10
N GLU A 177 -10.13 -8.25 31.96
CA GLU A 177 -10.33 -8.17 33.42
C GLU A 177 -11.28 -7.03 33.81
#